data_AF-A0A3B9XGZ3-F1
#
_entry.id   AF-A0A3B9XGZ3-F1
#
_cell.length_a   1.000
_cell.length_b   1.000
_cell.length_c   1.000
_cell.angle_alpha   90.00
_cell.angle_beta   90.00
_cell.angle_gamma   90.00
#
_symmetry.space_group_name_H-M   'P 1'
#
loop_
_entity.id
_entity.type
_entity.pdbx_description
1 polymer ?
#
loop_
_entity_poly.entity_id
_entity_poly.type
_entity_poly.pdbx_seq_one_letter_code
_entity_poly.pdbx_strand_id
1 'polypeptide(L)'
;MWPMQNKKFSMRHFLFVVVLLSSFSVVAQGAVIKCPPKELQLKNCVLRGKDIKVSFSDNKIRFNYGPWTSIVNFPFSGLISDWKEVHLVQFGERSFVVVKVWEELEKEVSLEELHWRVMELAKRKLIIHVDEVLGKRKKRVDKEEPAIKDVLQPESLTQDSKTGEIHWSVGKKTGVIPHGL
;
A
#
# COMPACT_ATOMS: atom_id res chain seq x y z
N MET A 1 57.02 -37.39 59.80
CA MET A 1 57.08 -36.16 58.97
C MET A 1 56.03 -36.27 57.89
N TRP A 2 55.10 -35.33 57.86
CA TRP A 2 53.92 -35.33 56.98
C TRP A 2 54.27 -34.89 55.55
N PRO A 3 53.58 -35.42 54.53
CA PRO A 3 53.71 -34.97 53.15
C PRO A 3 52.84 -33.73 52.91
N MET A 4 53.35 -32.74 52.16
CA MET A 4 52.51 -31.66 51.63
C MET A 4 52.49 -31.67 50.11
N GLN A 5 51.26 -31.76 49.62
CA GLN A 5 50.81 -31.76 48.24
C GLN A 5 51.18 -30.46 47.52
N ASN A 6 51.41 -30.53 46.20
CA ASN A 6 51.13 -29.40 45.32
C ASN A 6 50.45 -29.85 44.01
N LYS A 7 49.12 -29.73 44.07
CA LYS A 7 48.12 -29.29 43.07
C LYS A 7 48.37 -29.54 41.57
N LYS A 8 47.52 -30.46 41.08
CA LYS A 8 46.80 -30.45 39.79
C LYS A 8 46.57 -29.04 39.21
N PHE A 9 46.82 -28.88 37.90
CA PHE A 9 45.96 -28.08 37.04
C PHE A 9 45.68 -28.86 35.75
N SER A 10 44.42 -29.28 35.61
CA SER A 10 43.89 -30.06 34.50
C SER A 10 42.83 -29.22 33.79
N MET A 11 43.09 -28.96 32.51
CA MET A 11 42.16 -28.96 31.38
C MET A 11 40.73 -28.46 31.64
N ARG A 12 40.37 -27.27 31.14
CA ARG A 12 38.98 -26.97 30.72
C ARG A 12 38.95 -26.07 29.48
N HIS A 13 38.64 -26.72 28.36
CA HIS A 13 37.92 -26.23 27.20
C HIS A 13 37.31 -24.82 27.36
N PHE A 14 37.88 -23.84 26.70
CA PHE A 14 37.19 -22.59 26.40
C PHE A 14 36.25 -22.83 25.21
N LEU A 15 35.03 -23.27 25.52
CA LEU A 15 33.92 -23.24 24.58
C LEU A 15 33.50 -21.77 24.42
N PHE A 16 34.03 -21.10 23.40
CA PHE A 16 33.51 -19.80 22.96
C PHE A 16 32.20 -20.06 22.22
N VAL A 17 31.11 -20.13 22.99
CA VAL A 17 29.75 -20.07 22.46
C VAL A 17 29.50 -18.63 22.02
N VAL A 18 29.88 -18.30 20.80
CA VAL A 18 29.39 -17.09 20.13
C VAL A 18 27.97 -17.41 19.65
N VAL A 19 26.99 -17.32 20.56
CA VAL A 19 25.59 -17.12 20.16
C VAL A 19 25.52 -15.68 19.65
N LEU A 20 25.88 -15.48 18.39
CA LEU A 20 25.41 -14.32 17.65
C LEU A 20 23.91 -14.50 17.52
N LEU A 21 23.19 -13.93 18.50
CA LEU A 21 21.82 -13.46 18.37
C LEU A 21 21.80 -12.46 17.22
N SER A 22 21.89 -12.96 15.98
CA SER A 22 21.37 -12.29 14.82
C SER A 22 19.87 -12.26 15.00
N SER A 23 19.44 -11.28 15.79
CA SER A 23 18.11 -10.71 15.75
C SER A 23 17.89 -10.27 14.31
N PHE A 24 17.38 -11.19 13.49
CA PHE A 24 16.73 -10.82 12.25
C PHE A 24 15.54 -9.96 12.66
N SER A 25 15.78 -8.67 12.79
CA SER A 25 14.74 -7.66 12.70
C SER A 25 14.19 -7.77 11.28
N VAL A 26 13.33 -8.76 11.06
CA VAL A 26 12.42 -8.78 9.94
C VAL A 26 11.50 -7.59 10.22
N VAL A 27 11.91 -6.43 9.72
CA VAL A 27 11.08 -5.24 9.70
C VAL A 27 9.85 -5.66 8.90
N ALA A 28 8.76 -5.94 9.59
CA ALA A 28 7.53 -6.38 9.00
C ALA A 28 7.08 -5.29 8.03
N GLN A 29 7.28 -5.50 6.73
CA GLN A 29 6.62 -4.72 5.71
C GLN A 29 5.12 -4.83 5.98
N GLY A 30 4.46 -3.67 6.13
CA GLY A 30 3.07 -3.62 6.56
C GLY A 30 2.15 -4.49 5.70
N ALA A 31 1.16 -5.10 6.33
CA ALA A 31 0.24 -5.99 5.64
C ALA A 31 -0.49 -5.24 4.51
N VAL A 32 -0.34 -5.72 3.28
CA VAL A 32 -1.09 -5.23 2.12
C VAL A 32 -2.36 -6.06 1.99
N ILE A 33 -3.51 -5.41 2.15
CA ILE A 33 -4.83 -6.05 2.03
C ILE A 33 -5.42 -5.65 0.70
N LYS A 34 -5.49 -6.58 -0.26
CA LYS A 34 -5.95 -6.32 -1.63
C LYS A 34 -7.41 -6.69 -1.81
N CYS A 35 -8.09 -5.94 -2.68
CA CYS A 35 -9.43 -6.25 -3.12
C CYS A 35 -9.44 -7.51 -4.01
N PRO A 36 -10.34 -8.48 -3.76
CA PRO A 36 -10.50 -9.63 -4.63
C PRO A 36 -10.94 -9.24 -6.05
N PRO A 37 -10.49 -9.94 -7.12
CA PRO A 37 -10.89 -9.62 -8.49
C PRO A 37 -12.40 -9.60 -8.72
N LYS A 38 -13.15 -10.49 -8.05
CA LYS A 38 -14.62 -10.53 -8.14
C LYS A 38 -15.27 -9.26 -7.59
N GLU A 39 -14.75 -8.71 -6.49
CA GLU A 39 -15.27 -7.47 -5.88
C GLU A 39 -14.88 -6.23 -6.70
N LEU A 40 -13.72 -6.25 -7.36
CA LEU A 40 -13.33 -5.20 -8.33
C LEU A 40 -14.31 -5.16 -9.51
N GLN A 41 -14.65 -6.33 -10.09
CA GLN A 41 -15.60 -6.42 -11.20
C GLN A 41 -17.02 -5.97 -10.82
N LEU A 42 -17.46 -6.29 -9.61
CA LEU A 42 -18.75 -5.87 -9.07
C LEU A 42 -18.72 -4.45 -8.48
N LYS A 43 -17.56 -3.79 -8.51
CA LYS A 43 -17.32 -2.44 -8.00
C LYS A 43 -17.83 -2.25 -6.56
N ASN A 44 -17.62 -3.26 -5.70
CA ASN A 44 -18.17 -3.33 -4.35
C ASN A 44 -17.16 -3.85 -3.31
N CYS A 45 -15.96 -3.27 -3.31
CA CYS A 45 -14.84 -3.75 -2.51
C CYS A 45 -14.97 -3.49 -1.01
N VAL A 46 -14.60 -4.46 -0.16
CA VAL A 46 -14.47 -4.26 1.28
C VAL A 46 -13.09 -4.67 1.80
N LEU A 47 -12.32 -3.70 2.28
CA LEU A 47 -11.00 -3.88 2.89
C LEU A 47 -11.10 -3.80 4.42
N ARG A 48 -10.52 -4.78 5.13
CA ARG A 48 -10.53 -4.83 6.60
C ARG A 48 -9.11 -4.90 7.14
N GLY A 49 -8.64 -3.78 7.70
CA GLY A 49 -7.44 -3.73 8.55
C GLY A 49 -7.80 -4.01 10.01
N LYS A 50 -6.82 -3.85 10.90
CA LYS A 50 -6.97 -4.13 12.35
C LYS A 50 -8.11 -3.31 12.98
N ASP A 51 -8.06 -1.99 12.84
CA ASP A 51 -9.01 -1.06 13.46
C ASP A 51 -9.80 -0.24 12.43
N ILE A 52 -9.67 -0.61 11.16
CA ILE A 52 -10.19 0.14 10.01
C ILE A 52 -10.93 -0.81 9.09
N LYS A 53 -12.13 -0.40 8.67
CA LYS A 53 -12.85 -1.00 7.56
C LYS A 53 -13.09 0.05 6.49
N VAL A 54 -12.68 -0.22 5.26
CA VAL A 54 -12.96 0.63 4.10
C VAL A 54 -13.85 -0.15 3.15
N SER A 55 -14.90 0.49 2.65
CA SER A 55 -15.85 -0.08 1.70
C SER A 55 -15.97 0.88 0.53
N PHE A 56 -15.72 0.38 -0.67
CA PHE A 56 -15.85 1.12 -1.90
C PHE A 56 -17.12 0.68 -2.65
N SER A 57 -17.82 1.65 -3.22
CA SER A 57 -18.85 1.45 -4.24
C SER A 57 -18.58 2.38 -5.42
N ASP A 58 -19.34 2.23 -6.50
CA ASP A 58 -19.25 3.08 -7.70
C ASP A 58 -19.19 4.58 -7.42
N ASN A 59 -19.95 5.02 -6.41
CA ASN A 59 -20.21 6.42 -6.14
C ASN A 59 -19.70 6.92 -4.78
N LYS A 60 -19.17 6.03 -3.93
CA LYS A 60 -18.83 6.34 -2.54
C LYS A 60 -17.65 5.54 -2.02
N ILE A 61 -16.91 6.14 -1.11
CA ILE A 61 -16.00 5.44 -0.21
C ILE A 61 -16.53 5.64 1.21
N ARG A 62 -16.82 4.53 1.89
CA ARG A 62 -17.17 4.52 3.31
C ARG A 62 -16.00 3.97 4.09
N PHE A 63 -15.57 4.65 5.15
CA PHE A 63 -14.56 4.11 6.05
C PHE A 63 -14.97 4.26 7.51
N ASN A 64 -14.66 3.24 8.29
CA ASN A 64 -14.93 3.16 9.71
C ASN A 64 -13.61 3.20 10.46
N TYR A 65 -13.53 4.04 11.50
CA TYR A 65 -12.41 4.15 12.41
C TYR A 65 -12.94 4.05 13.84
N GLY A 66 -12.93 2.83 14.40
CA GLY A 66 -13.63 2.50 15.64
C GLY A 66 -15.14 2.81 15.54
N PRO A 67 -15.72 3.66 16.42
CA PRO A 67 -17.15 3.98 16.40
C PRO A 67 -17.52 5.01 15.32
N TRP A 68 -16.54 5.64 14.66
CA TRP A 68 -16.79 6.70 13.70
C TRP A 68 -16.92 6.14 12.29
N THR A 69 -17.91 6.61 11.54
CA THR A 69 -18.09 6.31 10.12
C THR A 69 -18.00 7.59 9.32
N SER A 70 -17.32 7.56 8.18
CA SER A 70 -17.23 8.67 7.24
C SER A 70 -17.52 8.17 5.83
N ILE A 71 -18.16 9.02 5.04
CA ILE A 71 -18.56 8.72 3.66
C ILE A 71 -18.10 9.88 2.79
N VAL A 72 -17.38 9.59 1.72
CA VAL A 72 -16.94 10.56 0.73
C VAL A 72 -17.43 10.16 -0.66
N ASN A 73 -17.60 11.14 -1.55
CA ASN A 73 -17.95 10.89 -2.94
C ASN A 73 -16.75 10.27 -3.67
N PHE A 74 -17.05 9.39 -4.63
CA PHE A 74 -16.09 8.72 -5.50
C PHE A 74 -16.77 8.47 -6.86
N PRO A 75 -16.09 8.52 -8.02
CA PRO A 75 -14.75 9.09 -8.21
C PRO A 75 -14.66 10.55 -7.76
N PHE A 76 -13.43 11.04 -7.62
CA PHE A 76 -13.18 12.46 -7.35
C PHE A 76 -13.22 13.33 -8.62
N SER A 77 -13.10 12.69 -9.79
CA SER A 77 -13.15 13.30 -11.12
C SER A 77 -13.80 12.35 -12.13
N GLY A 78 -14.51 12.90 -13.12
CA GLY A 78 -15.02 12.12 -14.25
C GLY A 78 -15.95 10.95 -13.88
N LEU A 79 -15.99 9.94 -14.76
CA LEU A 79 -16.77 8.71 -14.59
C LEU A 79 -15.82 7.50 -14.57
N ILE A 80 -15.96 6.62 -13.58
CA ILE A 80 -15.15 5.39 -13.51
C ILE A 80 -15.68 4.34 -14.47
N SER A 81 -14.90 4.01 -15.48
CA SER A 81 -15.23 2.90 -16.38
C SER A 81 -14.88 1.55 -15.76
N ASP A 82 -13.68 1.40 -15.20
CA ASP A 82 -13.16 0.11 -14.71
C ASP A 82 -12.24 0.22 -13.49
N TRP A 83 -12.30 -0.79 -12.60
CA TRP A 83 -11.50 -0.85 -11.38
C TRP A 83 -10.35 -1.83 -11.57
N LYS A 84 -9.12 -1.32 -11.60
CA LYS A 84 -7.94 -2.15 -11.83
C LYS A 84 -7.38 -2.74 -10.54
N GLU A 85 -7.30 -1.92 -9.48
CA GLU A 85 -6.74 -2.33 -8.20
C GLU A 85 -7.29 -1.44 -7.08
N VAL A 86 -7.60 -2.04 -5.92
CA VAL A 86 -7.87 -1.32 -4.68
C VAL A 86 -7.18 -2.09 -3.57
N HIS A 87 -6.36 -1.44 -2.75
CA HIS A 87 -5.74 -2.09 -1.60
C HIS A 87 -5.49 -1.12 -0.45
N LEU A 88 -5.45 -1.67 0.76
CA LEU A 88 -5.12 -0.98 1.99
C LEU A 88 -3.69 -1.38 2.37
N VAL A 89 -2.84 -0.39 2.63
CA VAL A 89 -1.48 -0.57 3.14
C VAL A 89 -1.31 0.21 4.44
N GLN A 90 -0.60 -0.39 5.39
CA GLN A 90 -0.33 0.24 6.69
C GLN A 90 1.17 0.48 6.86
N PHE A 91 1.54 1.69 7.23
CA PHE A 91 2.91 2.09 7.56
C PHE A 91 2.94 2.61 8.99
N GLY A 92 3.23 1.71 9.94
CA GLY A 92 3.02 1.98 11.36
C GLY A 92 1.55 2.28 11.65
N GLU A 93 1.28 3.42 12.28
CA GLU A 93 -0.09 3.87 12.61
C GLU A 93 -0.82 4.53 11.43
N ARG A 94 -0.13 4.79 10.31
CA ARG A 94 -0.72 5.44 9.15
C ARG A 94 -1.31 4.42 8.20
N SER A 95 -2.55 4.63 7.78
CA SER A 95 -3.25 3.72 6.88
C SER A 95 -3.58 4.42 5.56
N PHE A 96 -3.19 3.80 4.46
CA PHE A 96 -3.37 4.35 3.12
C PHE A 96 -4.23 3.43 2.28
N VAL A 97 -5.18 4.01 1.59
CA VAL A 97 -5.89 3.31 0.52
C VAL A 97 -5.30 3.72 -0.81
N VAL A 98 -4.92 2.72 -1.58
CA VAL A 98 -4.38 2.88 -2.92
C VAL A 98 -5.41 2.37 -3.91
N VAL A 99 -5.72 3.18 -4.91
CA VAL A 99 -6.74 2.89 -5.92
C VAL A 99 -6.13 3.09 -7.29
N LYS A 100 -6.36 2.14 -8.19
CA LYS A 100 -6.12 2.24 -9.63
C LYS A 100 -7.44 2.07 -10.37
N VAL A 101 -7.88 3.12 -11.05
CA VAL A 101 -9.14 3.14 -11.79
C VAL A 101 -8.95 3.75 -13.17
N TRP A 102 -9.67 3.19 -14.15
CA TRP A 102 -9.82 3.81 -15.46
C TRP A 102 -10.97 4.83 -15.39
N GLU A 103 -10.68 6.06 -15.75
CA GLU A 103 -11.66 7.15 -15.79
C GLU A 103 -11.82 7.68 -17.21
N GLU A 104 -13.07 7.97 -17.58
CA GLU A 104 -13.40 8.62 -18.85
C GLU A 104 -13.20 10.13 -18.73
N LEU A 105 -12.49 10.71 -19.71
CA LEU A 105 -12.31 12.15 -19.78
C LEU A 105 -13.59 12.82 -20.29
N GLU A 106 -14.09 13.82 -19.56
CA GLU A 106 -15.34 14.54 -19.91
C GLU A 106 -15.33 15.12 -21.34
N LYS A 107 -14.15 15.48 -21.84
CA LYS A 107 -13.97 16.12 -23.16
C LYS A 107 -13.63 15.15 -24.29
N GLU A 108 -13.22 13.92 -23.97
CA GLU A 108 -12.73 12.94 -24.94
C GLU A 108 -13.32 11.56 -24.60
N VAL A 109 -14.60 11.37 -24.92
CA VAL A 109 -15.40 10.16 -24.59
C VAL A 109 -14.78 8.85 -25.11
N SER A 110 -13.84 8.91 -26.06
CA SER A 110 -13.13 7.77 -26.61
C SER A 110 -11.82 7.42 -25.89
N LEU A 111 -11.40 8.19 -24.88
CA LEU A 111 -10.14 8.00 -24.17
C LEU A 111 -10.38 7.82 -22.67
N GLU A 112 -9.67 6.85 -22.11
CA GLU A 112 -9.67 6.54 -20.69
C GLU A 112 -8.26 6.70 -20.12
N GLU A 113 -8.17 7.22 -18.91
CA GLU A 113 -6.91 7.38 -18.16
C GLU A 113 -6.89 6.46 -16.95
N LEU A 114 -5.76 5.76 -16.74
CA LEU A 114 -5.55 4.95 -15.54
C LEU A 114 -4.99 5.84 -14.45
N HIS A 115 -5.85 6.28 -13.54
CA HIS A 115 -5.45 7.05 -12.38
C HIS A 115 -4.94 6.14 -11.27
N TRP A 116 -3.79 6.48 -10.71
CA TRP A 116 -3.26 5.93 -9.47
C TRP A 116 -3.39 6.97 -8.36
N ARG A 117 -4.23 6.64 -7.37
CA ARG A 117 -4.50 7.51 -6.23
C ARG A 117 -4.03 6.89 -4.94
N VAL A 118 -3.28 7.68 -4.17
CA VAL A 118 -2.85 7.32 -2.81
C VAL A 118 -3.53 8.26 -1.84
N MET A 119 -4.35 7.67 -0.96
CA MET A 119 -5.17 8.41 -0.02
C MET A 119 -4.88 7.97 1.41
N GLU A 120 -4.63 8.92 2.29
CA GLU A 120 -4.45 8.64 3.71
C GLU A 120 -5.77 8.71 4.47
N LEU A 121 -5.99 7.73 5.33
CA LEU A 121 -7.06 7.72 6.32
C LEU A 121 -6.55 8.41 7.60
N ALA A 122 -6.69 9.73 7.68
CA ALA A 122 -6.21 10.53 8.82
C ALA A 122 -7.34 11.37 9.42
N LYS A 123 -7.41 11.40 10.76
CA LYS A 123 -8.35 12.27 11.52
C LYS A 123 -9.80 12.24 11.01
N ARG A 124 -10.31 11.04 10.72
CA ARG A 124 -11.67 10.81 10.18
C ARG A 124 -11.92 11.43 8.79
N LYS A 125 -10.85 11.71 8.04
CA LYS A 125 -10.88 12.21 6.67
C LYS A 125 -10.11 11.26 5.76
N LEU A 126 -10.47 11.31 4.49
CA LEU A 126 -9.70 10.69 3.40
C LEU A 126 -8.97 11.82 2.69
N ILE A 127 -7.64 11.85 2.80
CA ILE A 127 -6.79 12.90 2.24
C ILE A 127 -6.08 12.33 1.02
N ILE A 128 -6.35 12.88 -0.16
CA ILE A 128 -5.64 12.50 -1.40
C ILE A 128 -4.26 13.16 -1.36
N HIS A 129 -3.19 12.36 -1.39
CA HIS A 129 -1.82 12.86 -1.44
C HIS A 129 -1.22 12.74 -2.85
N VAL A 130 -1.66 11.74 -3.61
CA VAL A 130 -1.20 11.48 -4.97
C VAL A 130 -2.40 11.20 -5.85
N ASP A 131 -2.45 11.85 -7.01
CA ASP A 131 -3.33 11.53 -8.14
C ASP A 131 -2.50 11.66 -9.42
N GLU A 132 -2.04 10.54 -9.96
CA GLU A 132 -1.16 10.49 -11.12
C GLU A 132 -1.71 9.54 -12.18
N VAL A 133 -1.50 9.88 -13.45
CA VAL A 133 -1.95 9.07 -14.58
C VAL A 133 -0.84 8.08 -14.98
N LEU A 134 -1.11 6.79 -14.83
CA LEU A 134 -0.16 5.71 -15.17
C LEU A 134 -0.17 5.38 -16.66
N GLY A 135 -1.27 5.63 -17.35
CA GLY A 135 -1.43 5.26 -18.76
C GLY A 135 -2.75 5.78 -19.33
N LYS A 136 -2.85 5.74 -20.66
CA LYS A 136 -4.06 6.11 -21.40
C LYS A 136 -4.40 5.00 -22.38
N ARG A 137 -5.69 4.74 -22.60
CA ARG A 137 -6.17 3.78 -23.60
C ARG A 137 -7.38 4.32 -24.34
N LYS A 138 -7.65 3.78 -25.52
CA LYS A 138 -8.92 4.01 -26.21
C LYS A 138 -10.03 3.19 -25.55
N LYS A 139 -11.19 3.81 -25.36
CA LYS A 139 -12.42 3.13 -24.91
C LYS A 139 -12.74 2.06 -25.94
N ARG A 140 -12.81 0.79 -25.52
CA ARG A 140 -13.19 -0.29 -26.41
C ARG A 140 -14.67 -0.13 -26.74
N VAL A 141 -14.96 0.18 -28.01
CA VAL A 141 -16.33 0.17 -28.52
C VAL A 141 -16.77 -1.28 -28.75
N ASP A 142 -15.85 -2.15 -29.18
CA ASP A 142 -16.11 -3.58 -29.42
C ASP A 142 -15.04 -4.48 -28.76
N LYS A 143 -15.46 -5.66 -28.29
CA LYS A 143 -14.59 -6.63 -27.58
C LYS A 143 -13.48 -7.24 -28.47
N GLU A 144 -13.53 -7.03 -29.78
CA GLU A 144 -12.65 -7.66 -30.78
C GLU A 144 -11.37 -6.89 -31.09
N GLU A 145 -11.29 -5.58 -30.77
CA GLU A 145 -10.05 -4.84 -31.01
C GLU A 145 -8.92 -5.31 -30.05
N PRO A 146 -7.71 -5.56 -30.57
CA PRO A 146 -6.58 -5.96 -29.74
C PRO A 146 -6.31 -4.87 -28.69
N ALA A 147 -6.05 -5.29 -27.44
CA ALA A 147 -5.57 -4.37 -26.42
C ALA A 147 -4.31 -3.71 -26.96
N ILE A 148 -4.33 -2.40 -27.17
CA ILE A 148 -3.06 -1.66 -27.26
C ILE A 148 -2.34 -1.98 -25.94
N LYS A 149 -1.10 -2.51 -26.03
CA LYS A 149 -0.29 -2.75 -24.83
C LYS A 149 0.05 -1.37 -24.26
N ASP A 150 -0.74 -0.94 -23.29
CA ASP A 150 -0.55 0.35 -22.63
C ASP A 150 0.81 0.36 -21.94
N VAL A 151 1.61 1.39 -22.21
CA VAL A 151 2.85 1.62 -21.47
C VAL A 151 2.45 2.18 -20.11
N LEU A 152 2.30 1.27 -19.14
CA LEU A 152 2.03 1.64 -17.76
C LEU A 152 3.32 2.14 -17.11
N GLN A 153 3.26 3.35 -16.56
CA GLN A 153 4.36 3.86 -15.74
C GLN A 153 4.44 3.03 -14.45
N PRO A 154 5.63 2.55 -14.06
CA PRO A 154 5.78 1.84 -12.80
C PRO A 154 5.55 2.80 -11.64
N GLU A 155 4.81 2.33 -10.64
CA GLU A 155 4.51 3.08 -9.44
C GLU A 155 4.99 2.37 -8.17
N SER A 156 5.28 3.13 -7.12
CA SER A 156 5.67 2.57 -5.82
C SER A 156 5.22 3.46 -4.67
N LEU A 157 4.85 2.84 -3.54
CA LEU A 157 4.64 3.51 -2.27
C LEU A 157 5.45 2.78 -1.20
N THR A 158 6.44 3.45 -0.61
CA THR A 158 7.42 2.84 0.30
C THR A 158 7.66 3.73 1.51
N GLN A 159 7.90 3.11 2.67
CA GLN A 159 8.34 3.83 3.86
C GLN A 159 9.87 3.74 4.01
N ASP A 160 10.53 4.88 4.17
CA ASP A 160 11.94 4.92 4.56
C ASP A 160 12.07 4.44 6.01
N SER A 161 12.94 3.46 6.22
CA SER A 161 13.07 2.79 7.51
C SER A 161 13.77 3.62 8.59
N LYS A 162 14.51 4.67 8.20
CA LYS A 162 15.27 5.52 9.13
C LYS A 162 14.47 6.73 9.58
N THR A 163 13.79 7.36 8.64
CA THR A 163 13.04 8.61 8.85
C THR A 163 11.56 8.35 9.10
N GLY A 164 11.04 7.21 8.65
CA GLY A 164 9.60 6.90 8.68
C GLY A 164 8.80 7.64 7.61
N GLU A 165 9.46 8.40 6.73
CA GLU A 165 8.85 9.13 5.62
C GLU A 165 8.26 8.17 4.60
N ILE A 166 7.14 8.56 4.00
CA ILE A 166 6.46 7.74 3.00
C ILE A 166 6.72 8.35 1.64
N HIS A 167 7.50 7.65 0.84
CA HIS A 167 7.89 8.04 -0.50
C HIS A 167 6.94 7.42 -1.52
N TRP A 168 6.62 8.19 -2.56
CA TRP A 168 5.92 7.70 -3.73
C TRP A 168 6.76 7.93 -4.99
N SER A 169 6.58 7.08 -6.00
CA SER A 169 7.14 7.30 -7.32
C SER A 169 6.18 6.84 -8.42
N VAL A 170 6.23 7.53 -9.57
CA VAL A 170 5.54 7.16 -10.82
C VAL A 170 6.48 7.50 -11.98
N GLY A 171 7.04 6.47 -12.62
CA GLY A 171 8.06 6.65 -13.64
C GLY A 171 9.27 7.44 -13.11
N LYS A 172 9.46 8.67 -13.58
CA LYS A 172 10.54 9.58 -13.14
C LYS A 172 10.10 10.57 -12.04
N LYS A 173 8.80 10.67 -11.77
CA LYS A 173 8.28 11.55 -10.73
C LYS A 173 8.42 10.87 -9.38
N THR A 174 8.82 11.63 -8.37
CA THR A 174 8.93 11.17 -6.99
C THR A 174 8.44 12.24 -6.04
N GLY A 175 8.02 11.84 -4.84
CA GLY A 175 7.65 12.77 -3.79
C GLY A 175 7.57 12.11 -2.42
N VAL A 176 7.32 12.93 -1.41
CA VAL A 176 7.20 12.50 -0.01
C VAL A 176 5.85 12.94 0.52
N ILE A 177 5.14 12.02 1.17
CA ILE A 177 3.91 12.32 1.90
C ILE A 177 4.30 12.82 3.29
N PRO A 178 4.00 14.10 3.63
CA PRO A 178 4.41 14.67 4.90
C PRO A 178 3.78 13.92 6.09
N HIS A 179 4.44 13.99 7.25
CA HIS A 179 3.90 13.43 8.50
C HIS A 179 2.66 14.22 8.94
N GLY A 180 1.50 13.55 8.96
CA GLY A 180 0.28 13.93 9.68
C GLY A 180 -0.22 15.36 9.51
N LEU A 181 -1.22 15.56 8.63
CA LEU A 181 -2.14 16.70 8.67
C LEU A 181 -3.18 16.55 9.78
#